data_AF-A0A5C6DDN2-F1
#
_entry.id   AF-A0A5C6DDN2-F1
#
_cell.length_a   1.000
_cell.length_b   1.000
_cell.length_c   1.000
_cell.angle_alpha   90.00
_cell.angle_beta   90.00
_cell.angle_gamma   90.00
#
_symmetry.space_group_name_H-M   'P 1'
#
loop_
_entity.id
_entity.type
_entity.pdbx_description
1 polymer ?
#
loop_
_entity_poly.entity_id
_entity_poly.type
_entity_poly.pdbx_seq_one_letter_code
_entity_poly.pdbx_strand_id
1 'polypeptide(L)'
;MRKLILNPIHGSGAAARVALAMGLLLGSFSCGNVIAEDPQPGWTFIKETPEEHAAKMEWWNTARFGMFVHWGVYSVTGGEYRGKMPTNSAEWMMNKARIPIADYRTENVDKFNPTEFDADAFVGLAKEAGMKYLVITAKHHDGFSMFGSKASPYNVVDATPFKRDIMRELAEACKAQGIRFGFYYSQCQDWHHPGGIGNNWDKTIQRVSFDEYVREKAAPEIRQLLTEYGPISIFWWDTPRDMSKEAFDSLHSGTDLQPGIITNDRLGEEYAGDHKTFERKIPSEAPVGVDWEVCMPISGSWGYKKSDRDFKSSETLIRNLADIASKGGNYLLNVSPTGAGTLLPEATERLKTIGKWMKVNGESIYGTTASPFEELEWGRCTKKEFARGTTLYLHVFDWPKDGKLFLPGLQNKVEQAYLMADWQALNTQSSDLGVEVSLPEQAPDEINSVVVVNVSGALEIKPVLPTPNEDGTLTLSADMAYIHNNEGGEQASVREGRRREASSIGNWSDENAWVEWSFRIDSPGRYEVSAEFSLQDEKSRFRLGQPGQLQTVEVTSTGTARDFTTKSLATLNIDEAGDCILQIKPEKGSWSPIGLRKLVLTKQ
;
A
#
# COMPACT_ATOMS: atom_id res chain seq x y z
N MET A 1 -21.32 -49.24 -1.65
CA MET A 1 -21.23 -50.69 -1.94
C MET A 1 -21.55 -50.95 -3.40
N ARG A 2 -20.54 -51.26 -4.21
CA ARG A 2 -20.50 -52.30 -5.27
C ARG A 2 -19.30 -52.00 -6.17
N LYS A 3 -18.21 -52.71 -5.87
CA LYS A 3 -17.12 -53.04 -6.79
C LYS A 3 -17.66 -54.01 -7.85
N LEU A 4 -17.00 -54.05 -9.01
CA LEU A 4 -16.54 -55.24 -9.77
C LEU A 4 -16.31 -54.80 -11.25
N ILE A 5 -15.35 -55.25 -12.06
CA ILE A 5 -14.09 -56.00 -11.96
C ILE A 5 -13.35 -55.76 -13.30
N LEU A 6 -12.03 -55.89 -13.27
CA LEU A 6 -11.03 -55.72 -14.35
C LEU A 6 -10.94 -56.90 -15.36
N ASN A 7 -10.52 -56.54 -16.59
CA ASN A 7 -9.51 -57.17 -17.49
C ASN A 7 -9.81 -58.49 -18.27
N PRO A 8 -8.98 -58.89 -19.27
CA PRO A 8 -8.08 -58.17 -20.21
C PRO A 8 -8.06 -58.76 -21.66
N ILE A 9 -7.10 -58.33 -22.52
CA ILE A 9 -6.26 -59.06 -23.54
C ILE A 9 -5.96 -58.10 -24.74
N HIS A 10 -4.78 -57.47 -24.84
CA HIS A 10 -3.55 -57.88 -25.57
C HIS A 10 -3.66 -58.14 -27.09
N GLY A 11 -2.92 -57.38 -27.90
CA GLY A 11 -2.20 -57.94 -29.06
C GLY A 11 -2.17 -57.15 -30.38
N SER A 12 -1.04 -56.45 -30.61
CA SER A 12 -0.28 -56.35 -31.87
C SER A 12 -0.80 -55.54 -33.08
N GLY A 13 0.13 -54.88 -33.79
CA GLY A 13 0.01 -54.69 -35.25
C GLY A 13 0.44 -53.35 -35.85
N ALA A 14 1.74 -53.25 -36.14
CA ALA A 14 2.47 -52.38 -37.07
C ALA A 14 1.75 -51.53 -38.15
N ALA A 15 2.22 -50.28 -38.26
CA ALA A 15 2.75 -49.56 -39.44
C ALA A 15 1.94 -49.43 -40.75
N ALA A 16 1.75 -48.18 -41.18
CA ALA A 16 1.87 -47.78 -42.58
C ALA A 16 2.34 -46.32 -42.72
N ARG A 17 3.37 -46.14 -43.57
CA ARG A 17 4.03 -44.90 -43.96
C ARG A 17 3.22 -44.20 -45.06
N VAL A 18 3.21 -42.87 -45.08
CA VAL A 18 3.28 -42.09 -46.32
C VAL A 18 4.22 -40.92 -46.09
N ALA A 19 5.27 -40.85 -46.90
CA ALA A 19 6.21 -39.74 -46.99
C ALA A 19 5.78 -38.80 -48.13
N LEU A 20 6.00 -37.49 -47.97
CA LEU A 20 6.27 -36.63 -49.12
C LEU A 20 7.23 -35.49 -48.74
N ALA A 21 8.18 -35.28 -49.65
CA ALA A 21 9.39 -34.48 -49.59
C ALA A 21 9.14 -32.96 -49.60
N MET A 22 9.89 -32.23 -48.75
CA MET A 22 10.92 -31.22 -49.07
C MET A 22 10.55 -30.16 -50.11
N GLY A 23 10.40 -28.92 -49.63
CA GLY A 23 10.71 -27.69 -50.36
C GLY A 23 11.66 -26.85 -49.50
N LEU A 24 12.92 -26.74 -49.94
CA LEU A 24 13.89 -25.80 -49.38
C LEU A 24 13.51 -24.37 -49.79
N LEU A 25 13.45 -23.46 -48.82
CA LEU A 25 13.63 -22.04 -49.04
C LEU A 25 14.76 -21.56 -48.14
N LEU A 26 15.87 -21.20 -48.79
CA LEU A 26 17.05 -20.58 -48.20
C LEU A 26 16.69 -19.14 -47.77
N GLY A 27 16.58 -18.94 -46.46
CA GLY A 27 16.53 -17.62 -45.83
C GLY A 27 17.77 -17.46 -44.95
N SER A 28 18.62 -16.52 -45.33
CA SER A 28 19.88 -16.16 -44.68
C SER A 28 19.66 -15.70 -43.24
N PHE A 29 19.97 -16.54 -42.25
CA PHE A 29 20.13 -16.08 -40.88
C PHE A 29 21.54 -15.53 -40.70
N SER A 30 21.61 -14.22 -40.44
CA SER A 30 22.79 -13.56 -39.91
C SER A 30 23.22 -14.27 -38.62
N CYS A 31 24.46 -14.74 -38.55
CA CYS A 31 25.09 -15.13 -37.30
C CYS A 31 25.19 -13.90 -36.40
N GLY A 32 24.20 -13.71 -35.53
CA GLY A 32 24.41 -12.96 -34.29
C GLY A 32 25.35 -13.78 -33.42
N ASN A 33 26.49 -13.20 -33.05
CA ASN A 33 27.37 -13.76 -32.03
C ASN A 33 26.54 -14.02 -30.76
N VAL A 34 26.28 -15.30 -30.48
CA VAL A 34 25.96 -15.72 -29.13
C VAL A 34 27.26 -15.57 -28.36
N ILE A 35 27.41 -14.46 -27.63
CA ILE A 35 28.33 -14.42 -26.51
C ILE A 35 27.74 -15.41 -25.50
N ALA A 36 28.27 -16.63 -25.50
CA ALA A 36 28.13 -17.51 -24.37
C ALA A 36 28.87 -16.82 -23.22
N GLU A 37 28.12 -16.20 -22.31
CA GLU A 37 28.66 -15.86 -21.00
C GLU A 37 29.06 -17.17 -20.32
N ASP A 38 30.31 -17.23 -19.87
CA ASP A 38 30.81 -18.30 -19.01
C ASP A 38 29.85 -18.48 -17.82
N PRO A 39 29.40 -19.70 -17.50
CA PRO A 39 28.59 -19.93 -16.31
C PRO A 39 29.49 -19.72 -15.09
N GLN A 40 29.42 -18.51 -14.51
CA GLN A 40 29.92 -18.27 -13.17
C GLN A 40 29.20 -19.24 -12.21
N PRO A 41 29.88 -19.80 -11.19
CA PRO A 41 29.23 -20.65 -10.19
C PRO A 41 28.28 -19.77 -9.37
N GLY A 42 27.07 -19.58 -9.88
CA GLY A 42 26.16 -18.52 -9.46
C GLY A 42 24.91 -19.08 -8.80
N TRP A 43 24.40 -18.33 -7.83
CA TRP A 43 23.08 -18.52 -7.27
C TRP A 43 22.03 -18.46 -8.38
N THR A 44 21.27 -19.55 -8.56
CA THR A 44 20.10 -19.59 -9.44
C THR A 44 18.85 -19.43 -8.57
N PHE A 45 18.22 -18.26 -8.61
CA PHE A 45 16.96 -18.02 -7.90
C PHE A 45 15.80 -18.67 -8.63
N ILE A 46 14.77 -19.08 -7.88
CA ILE A 46 13.53 -19.59 -8.48
C ILE A 46 12.82 -18.40 -9.15
N LYS A 47 12.68 -18.47 -10.48
CA LYS A 47 11.94 -17.47 -11.23
C LYS A 47 10.49 -17.94 -11.41
N GLU A 48 9.59 -17.35 -10.65
CA GLU A 48 8.15 -17.62 -10.74
C GLU A 48 7.55 -17.13 -12.06
N THR A 49 6.56 -17.85 -12.58
CA THR A 49 5.69 -17.32 -13.65
C THR A 49 4.65 -16.35 -13.08
N PRO A 50 4.02 -15.50 -13.91
CA PRO A 50 2.93 -14.63 -13.45
C PRO A 50 1.78 -15.39 -12.78
N GLU A 51 1.46 -16.60 -13.25
CA GLU A 51 0.42 -17.46 -12.66
C GLU A 51 0.83 -18.01 -11.29
N GLU A 52 2.09 -18.42 -11.13
CA GLU A 52 2.63 -18.87 -9.84
C GLU A 52 2.65 -17.73 -8.82
N HIS A 53 3.09 -16.54 -9.23
CA HIS A 53 3.06 -15.34 -8.40
C HIS A 53 1.62 -14.98 -7.99
N ALA A 54 0.68 -14.99 -8.94
CA ALA A 54 -0.74 -14.72 -8.64
C ALA A 54 -1.31 -15.73 -7.63
N ALA A 55 -0.99 -17.01 -7.76
CA ALA A 55 -1.40 -18.05 -6.82
C ALA A 55 -0.75 -17.87 -5.43
N LYS A 56 0.52 -17.45 -5.39
CA LYS A 56 1.23 -17.12 -4.14
C LYS A 56 0.56 -15.94 -3.42
N MET A 57 0.18 -14.91 -4.17
CA MET A 57 -0.41 -13.68 -3.63
C MET A 57 -1.90 -13.78 -3.29
N GLU A 58 -2.63 -14.79 -3.81
CA GLU A 58 -4.10 -14.92 -3.66
C GLU A 58 -4.57 -14.80 -2.20
N TRP A 59 -3.94 -15.56 -1.29
CA TRP A 59 -4.33 -15.54 0.12
C TRP A 59 -4.08 -14.18 0.77
N TRP A 60 -3.01 -13.51 0.35
CA TRP A 60 -2.55 -12.26 0.93
C TRP A 60 -3.42 -11.09 0.45
N ASN A 61 -3.76 -11.09 -0.83
CA ASN A 61 -4.75 -10.18 -1.41
C ASN A 61 -6.15 -10.40 -0.83
N THR A 62 -6.48 -11.63 -0.43
CA THR A 62 -7.72 -11.92 0.29
C THR A 62 -7.69 -11.45 1.74
N ALA A 63 -6.52 -11.52 2.39
CA ALA A 63 -6.36 -11.28 3.82
C ALA A 63 -6.65 -9.82 4.22
N ARG A 64 -6.15 -8.84 3.45
CA ARG A 64 -6.25 -7.38 3.63
C ARG A 64 -5.76 -6.79 4.96
N PHE A 65 -5.73 -7.55 6.05
CA PHE A 65 -5.45 -7.04 7.38
C PHE A 65 -4.57 -7.99 8.20
N GLY A 66 -3.46 -7.47 8.70
CA GLY A 66 -2.47 -8.20 9.48
C GLY A 66 -2.00 -7.45 10.72
N MET A 67 -1.39 -8.19 11.65
CA MET A 67 -0.72 -7.67 12.83
C MET A 67 0.78 -7.54 12.57
N PHE A 68 1.34 -6.35 12.75
CA PHE A 68 2.77 -6.21 12.97
C PHE A 68 3.06 -6.23 14.47
N VAL A 69 4.21 -6.77 14.87
CA VAL A 69 4.68 -6.73 16.24
C VAL A 69 6.14 -6.29 16.28
N HIS A 70 6.40 -5.12 16.87
CA HIS A 70 7.75 -4.69 17.23
C HIS A 70 7.98 -4.97 18.70
N TRP A 71 8.67 -6.08 18.96
CA TRP A 71 9.03 -6.51 20.30
C TRP A 71 10.49 -6.93 20.39
N GLY A 72 11.15 -6.45 21.42
CA GLY A 72 12.57 -6.70 21.67
C GLY A 72 12.96 -6.20 23.04
N VAL A 73 14.23 -6.36 23.39
CA VAL A 73 14.76 -5.98 24.72
C VAL A 73 14.63 -4.48 25.02
N TYR A 74 14.57 -3.62 23.99
CA TYR A 74 14.24 -2.18 24.15
C TYR A 74 12.91 -1.92 24.88
N SER A 75 12.00 -2.90 24.92
CA SER A 75 10.74 -2.79 25.65
C SER A 75 10.89 -2.84 27.17
N VAL A 76 12.02 -3.32 27.72
CA VAL A 76 12.28 -3.40 29.17
C VAL A 76 12.28 -2.02 29.79
N THR A 77 13.02 -1.10 29.18
CA THR A 77 13.13 0.28 29.63
C THR A 77 12.06 1.17 29.01
N GLY A 78 11.33 0.66 28.01
CA GLY A 78 10.31 1.42 27.28
C GLY A 78 10.89 2.65 26.59
N GLY A 79 12.13 2.56 26.09
CA GLY A 79 12.84 3.66 25.46
C GLY A 79 13.49 4.66 26.43
N GLU A 80 13.46 4.44 27.74
CA GLU A 80 14.12 5.31 28.72
C GLU A 80 15.59 4.91 28.92
N TYR A 81 16.52 5.86 28.86
CA TYR A 81 17.92 5.61 29.20
C TYR A 81 18.47 6.70 30.11
N ARG A 82 18.95 6.30 31.30
CA ARG A 82 19.48 7.20 32.34
C ARG A 82 18.54 8.39 32.63
N GLY A 83 17.25 8.10 32.79
CA GLY A 83 16.20 9.08 33.08
C GLY A 83 15.84 10.02 31.91
N LYS A 84 16.32 9.74 30.69
CA LYS A 84 16.02 10.52 29.49
C LYS A 84 15.27 9.68 28.47
N MET A 85 14.33 10.31 27.78
CA MET A 85 13.63 9.72 26.64
C MET A 85 14.27 10.23 25.34
N PRO A 86 14.97 9.38 24.58
CA PRO A 86 15.48 9.76 23.27
C PRO A 86 14.33 10.13 22.32
N THR A 87 14.65 10.99 21.36
CA THR A 87 13.76 11.26 20.22
C THR A 87 13.63 9.99 19.38
N ASN A 88 12.56 9.89 18.57
CA ASN A 88 12.19 8.72 17.78
C ASN A 88 11.46 7.60 18.58
N SER A 89 11.05 6.54 17.87
CA SER A 89 10.49 5.32 18.44
C SER A 89 11.49 4.57 19.35
N ALA A 90 10.98 3.77 20.29
CA ALA A 90 11.80 3.12 21.32
C ALA A 90 12.82 2.10 20.79
N GLU A 91 12.52 1.39 19.71
CA GLU A 91 13.42 0.42 19.08
C GLU A 91 14.71 1.06 18.51
N TRP A 92 14.73 2.38 18.35
CA TRP A 92 15.91 3.16 17.98
C TRP A 92 16.71 3.70 19.17
N MET A 93 16.32 3.40 20.42
CA MET A 93 16.92 4.03 21.60
C MET A 93 18.44 3.82 21.68
N MET A 94 18.95 2.64 21.30
CA MET A 94 20.38 2.33 21.31
C MET A 94 21.17 3.30 20.42
N ASN A 95 20.67 3.54 19.20
CA ASN A 95 21.24 4.49 18.25
C ASN A 95 21.08 5.95 18.71
N LYS A 96 19.86 6.34 19.12
CA LYS A 96 19.54 7.75 19.39
C LYS A 96 20.15 8.27 20.68
N ALA A 97 20.26 7.42 21.70
CA ALA A 97 21.01 7.76 22.92
C ALA A 97 22.50 7.38 22.84
N ARG A 98 22.96 6.78 21.72
CA ARG A 98 24.34 6.30 21.54
C ARG A 98 24.77 5.39 22.71
N ILE A 99 23.92 4.44 23.06
CA ILE A 99 24.11 3.54 24.19
C ILE A 99 25.20 2.51 23.83
N PRO A 100 26.31 2.43 24.57
CA PRO A 100 27.31 1.37 24.36
C PRO A 100 26.68 -0.03 24.50
N ILE A 101 27.22 -1.02 23.79
CA ILE A 101 26.70 -2.40 23.79
C ILE A 101 26.62 -2.96 25.21
N ALA A 102 27.66 -2.76 26.02
CA ALA A 102 27.71 -3.25 27.41
C ALA A 102 26.60 -2.63 28.28
N ASP A 103 26.36 -1.32 28.13
CA ASP A 103 25.29 -0.62 28.86
C ASP A 103 23.91 -1.08 28.37
N TYR A 104 23.72 -1.22 27.05
CA TYR A 104 22.46 -1.68 26.47
C TYR A 104 22.11 -3.10 26.93
N ARG A 105 23.10 -3.99 27.00
CA ARG A 105 22.97 -5.34 27.55
C ARG A 105 22.51 -5.31 29.01
N THR A 106 23.22 -4.56 29.85
CA THR A 106 22.92 -4.47 31.29
C THR A 106 21.53 -3.90 31.56
N GLU A 107 21.12 -2.89 30.81
CA GLU A 107 19.86 -2.19 31.03
C GLU A 107 18.65 -2.90 30.44
N ASN A 108 18.83 -3.70 29.39
CA ASN A 108 17.72 -4.28 28.63
C ASN A 108 17.79 -5.82 28.61
N VAL A 109 18.88 -6.39 28.08
CA VAL A 109 18.99 -7.85 27.84
C VAL A 109 18.99 -8.64 29.13
N ASP A 110 19.85 -8.28 30.09
CA ASP A 110 20.02 -9.04 31.34
C ASP A 110 18.75 -8.98 32.23
N LYS A 111 17.85 -8.04 31.95
CA LYS A 111 16.59 -7.81 32.67
C LYS A 111 15.36 -8.29 31.89
N PHE A 112 15.51 -8.76 30.66
CA PHE A 112 14.38 -9.18 29.82
C PHE A 112 13.80 -10.50 30.32
N ASN A 113 12.65 -10.44 30.99
CA ASN A 113 11.96 -11.61 31.52
C ASN A 113 10.43 -11.45 31.45
N PRO A 114 9.83 -11.57 30.25
CA PRO A 114 8.40 -11.34 30.05
C PRO A 114 7.54 -12.47 30.60
N THR A 115 7.38 -12.54 31.92
CA THR A 115 6.65 -13.61 32.61
C THR A 115 5.14 -13.62 32.31
N GLU A 116 4.60 -12.55 31.74
CA GLU A 116 3.19 -12.45 31.36
C GLU A 116 2.95 -12.79 29.88
N PHE A 117 4.00 -13.13 29.12
CA PHE A 117 3.85 -13.53 27.71
C PHE A 117 3.17 -14.88 27.56
N ASP A 118 2.06 -14.87 26.81
CA ASP A 118 1.29 -16.03 26.38
C ASP A 118 1.02 -15.91 24.87
N ALA A 119 1.61 -16.82 24.10
CA ALA A 119 1.48 -16.83 22.64
C ALA A 119 0.05 -17.11 22.16
N ASP A 120 -0.69 -17.98 22.85
CA ASP A 120 -2.06 -18.32 22.48
C ASP A 120 -3.00 -17.14 22.72
N ALA A 121 -2.87 -16.47 23.86
CA ALA A 121 -3.65 -15.26 24.16
C ALA A 121 -3.32 -14.13 23.17
N PHE A 122 -2.05 -13.96 22.83
CA PHE A 122 -1.59 -12.91 21.91
C PHE A 122 -2.13 -13.12 20.49
N VAL A 123 -1.98 -14.33 19.93
CA VAL A 123 -2.53 -14.70 18.61
C VAL A 123 -4.06 -14.68 18.64
N GLY A 124 -4.67 -15.06 19.75
CA GLY A 124 -6.11 -15.00 19.97
C GLY A 124 -6.66 -13.59 19.84
N LEU A 125 -5.94 -12.59 20.38
CA LEU A 125 -6.31 -11.19 20.23
C LEU A 125 -6.19 -10.70 18.77
N ALA A 126 -5.15 -11.12 18.05
CA ALA A 126 -5.03 -10.81 16.61
C ALA A 126 -6.20 -11.38 15.80
N LYS A 127 -6.57 -12.64 16.09
CA LYS A 127 -7.73 -13.29 15.49
C LYS A 127 -9.05 -12.60 15.86
N GLU A 128 -9.22 -12.22 17.13
CA GLU A 128 -10.39 -11.46 17.61
C GLU A 128 -10.52 -10.13 16.87
N ALA A 129 -9.41 -9.44 16.61
CA ALA A 129 -9.37 -8.19 15.84
C ALA A 129 -9.71 -8.37 14.34
N GLY A 130 -9.81 -9.61 13.85
CA GLY A 130 -10.05 -9.91 12.44
C GLY A 130 -8.78 -9.94 11.57
N MET A 131 -7.58 -9.98 12.16
CA MET A 131 -6.36 -10.11 11.38
C MET A 131 -6.21 -11.54 10.85
N LYS A 132 -5.60 -11.69 9.67
CA LYS A 132 -5.39 -13.00 9.02
C LYS A 132 -3.94 -13.46 9.01
N TYR A 133 -3.02 -12.54 9.30
CA TYR A 133 -1.60 -12.83 9.37
C TYR A 133 -0.93 -11.98 10.46
N LEU A 134 0.23 -12.45 10.94
CA LEU A 134 1.04 -11.82 11.96
C LEU A 134 2.50 -11.83 11.53
N VAL A 135 3.14 -10.66 11.55
CA VAL A 135 4.57 -10.45 11.28
C VAL A 135 5.23 -9.89 12.53
N ILE A 136 6.27 -10.55 13.04
CA ILE A 136 6.98 -10.11 14.26
C ILE A 136 8.48 -9.96 14.03
N THR A 137 9.09 -8.98 14.70
CA THR A 137 10.54 -8.76 14.70
C THR A 137 11.30 -9.96 15.28
N ALA A 138 11.75 -10.87 14.42
CA ALA A 138 12.65 -11.96 14.81
C ALA A 138 14.03 -11.40 15.22
N LYS A 139 14.44 -10.30 14.58
CA LYS A 139 15.59 -9.49 14.98
C LYS A 139 15.42 -8.06 14.49
N HIS A 140 15.59 -7.07 15.36
CA HIS A 140 15.62 -5.65 15.00
C HIS A 140 17.05 -5.12 14.89
N HIS A 141 17.24 -3.82 14.64
CA HIS A 141 18.55 -3.19 14.46
C HIS A 141 19.48 -3.30 15.67
N ASP A 142 18.97 -3.50 16.89
CA ASP A 142 19.81 -3.73 18.07
C ASP A 142 20.56 -5.07 18.03
N GLY A 143 20.27 -5.90 17.01
CA GLY A 143 20.95 -7.16 16.75
C GLY A 143 20.52 -8.30 17.66
N PHE A 144 19.53 -8.08 18.53
CA PHE A 144 19.08 -9.10 19.46
C PHE A 144 18.09 -10.06 18.81
N SER A 145 18.42 -11.35 18.81
CA SER A 145 17.57 -12.38 18.19
C SER A 145 16.48 -12.83 19.16
N MET A 146 15.22 -12.64 18.79
CA MET A 146 14.03 -12.95 19.60
C MET A 146 13.62 -14.45 19.55
N PHE A 147 14.55 -15.31 19.15
CA PHE A 147 14.44 -16.76 19.05
C PHE A 147 15.73 -17.43 19.52
N GLY A 148 15.73 -18.75 19.71
CA GLY A 148 16.94 -19.51 20.04
C GLY A 148 17.91 -19.61 18.85
N SER A 149 18.63 -18.54 18.54
CA SER A 149 19.59 -18.47 17.44
C SER A 149 20.79 -19.39 17.68
N LYS A 150 21.07 -20.28 16.72
CA LYS A 150 22.27 -21.12 16.74
C LYS A 150 23.53 -20.39 16.28
N ALA A 151 23.37 -19.25 15.62
CA ALA A 151 24.46 -18.47 15.05
C ALA A 151 25.05 -17.46 16.04
N SER A 152 24.27 -17.01 17.02
CA SER A 152 24.71 -16.02 18.00
C SER A 152 24.09 -16.28 19.37
N PRO A 153 24.88 -16.32 20.47
CA PRO A 153 24.35 -16.44 21.83
C PRO A 153 23.70 -15.14 22.32
N TYR A 154 23.73 -14.05 21.53
CA TYR A 154 23.03 -12.80 21.82
C TYR A 154 21.56 -12.91 21.40
N ASN A 155 20.85 -13.81 22.09
CA ASN A 155 19.48 -14.19 21.76
C ASN A 155 18.63 -14.41 23.02
N VAL A 156 17.31 -14.48 22.87
CA VAL A 156 16.35 -14.57 23.99
C VAL A 156 16.56 -15.79 24.89
N VAL A 157 16.98 -16.93 24.32
CA VAL A 157 17.17 -18.18 25.07
C VAL A 157 18.48 -18.13 25.85
N ASP A 158 19.58 -17.72 25.23
CA ASP A 158 20.90 -17.82 25.86
C ASP A 158 21.21 -16.62 26.76
N ALA A 159 20.82 -15.42 26.36
CA ALA A 159 21.28 -14.18 27.00
C ALA A 159 20.34 -13.62 28.09
N THR A 160 19.13 -14.15 28.24
CA THR A 160 18.12 -13.56 29.16
C THR A 160 17.69 -14.54 30.26
N PRO A 161 17.07 -14.08 31.34
CA PRO A 161 16.41 -14.95 32.32
C PRO A 161 15.19 -15.71 31.78
N PHE A 162 14.61 -15.29 30.64
CA PHE A 162 13.36 -15.84 30.14
C PHE A 162 13.48 -17.26 29.58
N LYS A 163 14.58 -17.57 28.89
CA LYS A 163 14.96 -18.89 28.36
C LYS A 163 13.99 -19.56 27.36
N ARG A 164 12.84 -18.95 27.06
CA ARG A 164 11.82 -19.45 26.12
C ARG A 164 12.05 -18.91 24.71
N ASP A 165 11.69 -19.71 23.71
CA ASP A 165 11.79 -19.38 22.28
C ASP A 165 10.47 -18.75 21.78
N ILE A 166 10.38 -17.42 21.85
CA ILE A 166 9.16 -16.65 21.55
C ILE A 166 8.66 -16.90 20.13
N MET A 167 9.56 -16.93 19.14
CA MET A 167 9.18 -17.13 17.73
C MET A 167 8.55 -18.51 17.52
N ARG A 168 9.04 -19.55 18.23
CA ARG A 168 8.48 -20.91 18.15
C ARG A 168 7.08 -20.97 18.75
N GLU A 169 6.90 -20.40 19.94
CA GLU A 169 5.60 -20.37 20.60
C GLU A 169 4.56 -19.62 19.74
N LEU A 170 4.94 -18.50 19.10
CA LEU A 170 4.06 -17.76 18.20
C LEU A 170 3.76 -18.52 16.90
N ALA A 171 4.75 -19.20 16.31
CA ALA A 171 4.55 -20.00 15.11
C ALA A 171 3.53 -21.12 15.36
N GLU A 172 3.65 -21.80 16.50
CA GLU A 172 2.75 -22.86 16.94
C GLU A 172 1.34 -22.34 17.20
N ALA A 173 1.21 -21.22 17.94
CA ALA A 173 -0.07 -20.58 18.21
C ALA A 173 -0.75 -20.07 16.92
N CYS A 174 -0.01 -19.44 16.01
CA CYS A 174 -0.52 -19.00 14.71
C CYS A 174 -1.08 -20.18 13.90
N LYS A 175 -0.31 -21.27 13.81
CA LYS A 175 -0.75 -22.50 13.14
C LYS A 175 -2.00 -23.07 13.77
N ALA A 176 -2.07 -23.15 15.11
CA ALA A 176 -3.22 -23.69 15.83
C ALA A 176 -4.49 -22.85 15.63
N GLN A 177 -4.35 -21.53 15.48
CA GLN A 177 -5.47 -20.60 15.40
C GLN A 177 -5.85 -20.19 13.97
N GLY A 178 -5.10 -20.66 12.95
CA GLY A 178 -5.36 -20.37 11.54
C GLY A 178 -4.92 -18.97 11.12
N ILE A 179 -3.89 -18.41 11.77
CA ILE A 179 -3.25 -17.15 11.40
C ILE A 179 -1.98 -17.47 10.63
N ARG A 180 -1.77 -16.81 9.49
CA ARG A 180 -0.51 -16.95 8.75
C ARG A 180 0.62 -16.23 9.47
N PHE A 181 1.76 -16.90 9.61
CA PHE A 181 2.88 -16.38 10.41
C PHE A 181 4.02 -15.89 9.51
N GLY A 182 4.64 -14.79 9.91
CA GLY A 182 5.76 -14.18 9.20
C GLY A 182 6.78 -13.57 10.15
N PHE A 183 7.98 -13.38 9.63
CA PHE A 183 9.08 -12.75 10.35
C PHE A 183 9.44 -11.43 9.72
N TYR A 184 9.68 -10.43 10.56
CA TYR A 184 10.52 -9.29 10.22
C TYR A 184 11.96 -9.61 10.56
N TYR A 185 12.90 -9.18 9.72
CA TYR A 185 14.32 -9.30 9.98
C TYR A 185 15.09 -8.06 9.51
N SER A 186 15.81 -7.41 10.43
CA SER A 186 16.76 -6.37 10.03
C SER A 186 18.04 -6.99 9.47
N GLN A 187 18.10 -7.07 8.15
CA GLN A 187 19.16 -7.79 7.45
C GLN A 187 20.48 -7.04 7.43
N CYS A 188 20.48 -5.72 7.22
CA CYS A 188 21.70 -4.92 7.10
C CYS A 188 22.18 -4.35 8.43
N GLN A 189 21.23 -3.84 9.23
CA GLN A 189 21.54 -3.17 10.47
C GLN A 189 21.59 -4.16 11.62
N ASP A 190 22.76 -4.26 12.24
CA ASP A 190 22.98 -5.00 13.47
C ASP A 190 23.98 -4.20 14.30
N TRP A 191 23.46 -3.50 15.31
CA TRP A 191 24.25 -2.61 16.14
C TRP A 191 25.06 -3.34 17.22
N HIS A 192 24.93 -4.66 17.31
CA HIS A 192 25.71 -5.51 18.19
C HIS A 192 26.86 -6.20 17.45
N HIS A 193 26.60 -6.74 16.25
CA HIS A 193 27.60 -7.51 15.51
C HIS A 193 28.73 -6.62 14.94
N PRO A 194 30.01 -7.01 15.02
CA PRO A 194 31.09 -6.14 14.56
C PRO A 194 31.10 -5.84 13.05
N GLY A 195 30.54 -6.72 12.23
CA GLY A 195 30.30 -6.51 10.80
C GLY A 195 28.97 -5.83 10.45
N GLY A 196 28.08 -5.64 11.42
CA GLY A 196 26.77 -5.03 11.19
C GLY A 196 26.82 -3.52 10.96
N ILE A 197 25.90 -3.01 10.15
CA ILE A 197 25.85 -1.60 9.76
C ILE A 197 25.13 -0.77 10.83
N GLY A 198 25.62 0.44 11.09
CA GLY A 198 24.87 1.47 11.83
C GLY A 198 25.43 1.89 13.20
N ASN A 199 26.27 1.08 13.86
CA ASN A 199 26.85 1.43 15.16
C ASN A 199 28.21 2.15 15.07
N ASN A 200 28.21 3.45 14.80
CA ASN A 200 29.46 4.23 14.75
C ASN A 200 29.85 4.91 16.09
N TRP A 201 29.05 4.73 17.15
CA TRP A 201 29.26 5.40 18.43
C TRP A 201 30.03 4.53 19.42
N ASP A 202 29.83 3.22 19.42
CA ASP A 202 30.55 2.33 20.32
C ASP A 202 31.96 2.05 19.77
N LYS A 203 32.96 2.64 20.44
CA LYS A 203 34.38 2.56 20.03
C LYS A 203 35.05 1.27 20.47
N THR A 204 34.35 0.40 21.21
CA THR A 204 34.90 -0.89 21.66
C THR A 204 34.78 -1.98 20.60
N ILE A 205 33.98 -1.75 19.55
CA ILE A 205 33.75 -2.73 18.48
C ILE A 205 35.02 -2.87 17.61
N GLN A 206 35.53 -4.10 17.54
CA GLN A 206 36.58 -4.48 16.59
C GLN A 206 35.94 -4.86 15.25
N ARG A 207 35.97 -3.93 14.29
CA ARG A 207 35.22 -4.07 13.03
C ARG A 207 35.71 -5.21 12.15
N VAL A 208 34.76 -5.96 11.61
CA VAL A 208 34.93 -6.97 10.56
C VAL A 208 34.09 -6.57 9.34
N SER A 209 34.18 -7.32 8.23
CA SER A 209 33.42 -6.98 7.02
C SER A 209 31.92 -7.25 7.18
N PHE A 210 31.12 -6.57 6.37
CA PHE A 210 29.67 -6.84 6.31
C PHE A 210 29.38 -8.27 5.82
N ASP A 211 30.14 -8.77 4.85
CA ASP A 211 29.99 -10.14 4.35
C ASP A 211 30.28 -11.19 5.44
N GLU A 212 31.18 -10.90 6.37
CA GLU A 212 31.42 -11.77 7.53
C GLU A 212 30.20 -11.83 8.45
N TYR A 213 29.56 -10.69 8.73
CA TYR A 213 28.30 -10.66 9.46
C TYR A 213 27.18 -11.45 8.74
N VAL A 214 27.08 -11.32 7.41
CA VAL A 214 26.07 -12.07 6.63
C VAL A 214 26.33 -13.56 6.72
N ARG A 215 27.57 -13.99 6.51
CA ARG A 215 27.97 -15.41 6.53
C ARG A 215 27.85 -16.04 7.92
N GLU A 216 28.23 -15.32 8.97
CA GLU A 216 28.32 -15.88 10.32
C GLU A 216 27.02 -15.77 11.12
N LYS A 217 26.20 -14.75 10.83
CA LYS A 217 24.96 -14.51 11.59
C LYS A 217 23.73 -14.44 10.71
N ALA A 218 23.64 -13.49 9.78
CA ALA A 218 22.36 -13.18 9.13
C ALA A 218 21.81 -14.34 8.28
N ALA A 219 22.61 -14.89 7.37
CA ALA A 219 22.19 -15.99 6.51
C ALA A 219 21.91 -17.28 7.31
N PRO A 220 22.76 -17.70 8.28
CA PRO A 220 22.43 -18.82 9.17
C PRO A 220 21.13 -18.63 9.96
N GLU A 221 20.86 -17.43 10.48
CA GLU A 221 19.61 -17.11 11.19
C GLU A 221 18.39 -17.19 10.28
N ILE A 222 18.46 -16.60 9.09
CA ILE A 222 17.37 -16.67 8.09
C ILE A 222 17.09 -18.12 7.71
N ARG A 223 18.14 -18.91 7.43
CA ARG A 223 17.99 -20.34 7.15
C ARG A 223 17.31 -21.06 8.30
N GLN A 224 17.70 -20.78 9.55
CA GLN A 224 17.08 -21.40 10.73
C GLN A 224 15.60 -21.03 10.84
N LEU A 225 15.26 -19.73 10.71
CA LEU A 225 13.88 -19.23 10.75
C LEU A 225 13.00 -19.90 9.69
N LEU A 226 13.54 -20.11 8.49
CA LEU A 226 12.80 -20.68 7.36
C LEU A 226 12.77 -22.22 7.32
N THR A 227 13.47 -22.91 8.22
CA THR A 227 13.51 -24.39 8.24
C THR A 227 13.06 -25.02 9.55
N GLU A 228 13.09 -24.29 10.67
CA GLU A 228 12.86 -24.87 12.01
C GLU A 228 11.60 -24.37 12.73
N TYR A 229 10.85 -23.44 12.11
CA TYR A 229 9.66 -22.78 12.70
C TYR A 229 8.36 -23.11 11.93
N GLY A 230 8.39 -24.12 11.06
CA GLY A 230 7.23 -24.52 10.26
C GLY A 230 7.03 -23.65 9.02
N PRO A 231 5.82 -23.68 8.40
CA PRO A 231 5.52 -22.87 7.23
C PRO A 231 5.52 -21.38 7.56
N ILE A 232 6.40 -20.62 6.91
CA ILE A 232 6.48 -19.16 7.04
C ILE A 232 5.87 -18.53 5.80
N SER A 233 4.93 -17.61 6.00
CA SER A 233 4.13 -17.00 4.93
C SER A 233 4.69 -15.67 4.45
N ILE A 234 5.37 -14.91 5.33
CA ILE A 234 5.96 -13.61 5.00
C ILE A 234 7.36 -13.51 5.58
N PHE A 235 8.32 -13.03 4.80
CA PHE A 235 9.61 -12.56 5.28
C PHE A 235 9.78 -11.07 4.94
N TRP A 236 9.73 -10.24 5.97
CA TRP A 236 9.67 -8.79 5.87
C TRP A 236 11.05 -8.19 6.16
N TRP A 237 11.72 -7.68 5.14
CA TRP A 237 13.04 -7.06 5.20
C TRP A 237 12.96 -5.60 5.62
N ASP A 238 14.01 -5.06 6.25
CA ASP A 238 13.99 -3.66 6.67
C ASP A 238 15.29 -2.89 6.48
N THR A 239 15.12 -1.59 6.22
CA THR A 239 16.17 -0.62 5.97
C THR A 239 17.15 -1.12 4.91
N PRO A 240 16.74 -1.20 3.62
CA PRO A 240 17.64 -1.60 2.54
C PRO A 240 18.87 -0.69 2.56
N ARG A 241 20.04 -1.30 2.41
CA ARG A 241 21.35 -0.64 2.32
C ARG A 241 22.15 -1.32 1.24
N ASP A 242 23.09 -0.57 0.65
CA ASP A 242 24.10 -1.12 -0.22
C ASP A 242 24.80 -2.31 0.43
N MET A 243 24.84 -3.42 -0.31
CA MET A 243 25.53 -4.64 0.07
C MET A 243 26.23 -5.23 -1.15
N SER A 244 27.23 -6.08 -0.92
CA SER A 244 27.86 -6.85 -1.98
C SER A 244 26.82 -7.76 -2.66
N LYS A 245 27.04 -8.10 -3.93
CA LYS A 245 26.20 -9.07 -4.64
C LYS A 245 26.15 -10.41 -3.89
N GLU A 246 27.29 -10.84 -3.35
CA GLU A 246 27.37 -12.09 -2.59
C GLU A 246 26.52 -12.05 -1.31
N ALA A 247 26.55 -10.94 -0.56
CA ALA A 247 25.70 -10.74 0.60
C ALA A 247 24.22 -10.74 0.22
N PHE A 248 23.85 -10.01 -0.84
CA PHE A 248 22.48 -10.00 -1.35
C PHE A 248 22.01 -11.40 -1.72
N ASP A 249 22.78 -12.10 -2.56
CA ASP A 249 22.42 -13.42 -3.04
C ASP A 249 22.32 -14.44 -1.88
N SER A 250 23.21 -14.36 -0.90
CA SER A 250 23.19 -15.22 0.28
C SER A 250 21.96 -15.00 1.17
N LEU A 251 21.44 -13.79 1.26
CA LEU A 251 20.22 -13.49 2.02
C LEU A 251 18.98 -13.87 1.21
N HIS A 252 18.96 -13.50 -0.08
CA HIS A 252 17.84 -13.76 -0.98
C HIS A 252 17.60 -15.25 -1.18
N SER A 253 18.64 -16.05 -1.41
CA SER A 253 18.52 -17.51 -1.56
C SER A 253 17.93 -18.22 -0.33
N GLY A 254 17.93 -17.56 0.84
CA GLY A 254 17.21 -18.05 2.01
C GLY A 254 15.71 -18.21 1.75
N THR A 255 15.10 -17.33 0.96
CA THR A 255 13.65 -17.37 0.68
C THR A 255 13.26 -18.54 -0.20
N ASP A 256 14.18 -19.07 -1.03
CA ASP A 256 13.94 -20.28 -1.85
C ASP A 256 13.67 -21.54 -1.01
N LEU A 257 13.98 -21.52 0.29
CA LEU A 257 13.65 -22.60 1.22
C LEU A 257 12.13 -22.74 1.47
N GLN A 258 11.35 -21.72 1.14
CA GLN A 258 9.90 -21.68 1.28
C GLN A 258 9.29 -21.07 0.00
N PRO A 259 9.05 -21.86 -1.07
CA PRO A 259 8.63 -21.33 -2.37
C PRO A 259 7.33 -20.50 -2.38
N GLY A 260 6.50 -20.59 -1.33
CA GLY A 260 5.28 -19.79 -1.18
C GLY A 260 5.44 -18.56 -0.29
N ILE A 261 6.67 -18.18 0.08
CA ILE A 261 6.94 -17.05 0.97
C ILE A 261 6.80 -15.73 0.22
N ILE A 262 6.11 -14.78 0.86
CA ILE A 262 5.96 -13.41 0.36
C ILE A 262 7.02 -12.53 0.99
N THR A 263 7.64 -11.68 0.18
CA THR A 263 8.66 -10.71 0.61
C THR A 263 8.27 -9.30 0.21
N ASN A 264 8.69 -8.33 1.01
CA ASN A 264 8.54 -6.93 0.65
C ASN A 264 9.74 -6.41 -0.16
N ASP A 265 9.61 -5.22 -0.72
CA ASP A 265 10.59 -4.50 -1.55
C ASP A 265 11.81 -3.92 -0.80
N ARG A 266 12.22 -4.51 0.34
CA ARG A 266 13.20 -3.89 1.25
C ARG A 266 14.48 -4.69 1.49
N LEU A 267 14.74 -5.75 0.72
CA LEU A 267 15.98 -6.52 0.85
C LEU A 267 17.21 -5.69 0.43
N GLY A 268 17.13 -5.01 -0.72
CA GLY A 268 18.14 -4.12 -1.28
C GLY A 268 17.50 -3.02 -2.14
N GLU A 269 18.28 -2.04 -2.60
CA GLU A 269 17.73 -0.83 -3.27
C GLU A 269 16.95 -1.13 -4.56
N GLU A 270 17.40 -2.13 -5.34
CA GLU A 270 16.76 -2.53 -6.61
C GLU A 270 15.87 -3.78 -6.46
N TYR A 271 15.63 -4.26 -5.24
CA TYR A 271 14.82 -5.45 -5.02
C TYR A 271 13.33 -5.12 -5.04
N ALA A 272 12.61 -5.63 -6.03
CA ALA A 272 11.18 -5.37 -6.18
C ALA A 272 10.31 -6.05 -5.11
N GLY A 273 10.74 -7.21 -4.59
CA GLY A 273 9.90 -8.07 -3.74
C GLY A 273 8.62 -8.52 -4.44
N ASP A 274 7.69 -9.04 -3.65
CA ASP A 274 6.35 -9.43 -4.11
C ASP A 274 5.33 -8.30 -3.89
N HIS A 275 5.63 -7.36 -2.97
CA HIS A 275 4.78 -6.20 -2.73
C HIS A 275 5.59 -4.95 -2.35
N LYS A 276 5.01 -3.78 -2.67
CA LYS A 276 5.52 -2.47 -2.28
C LYS A 276 5.20 -2.16 -0.81
N THR A 277 6.13 -1.53 -0.12
CA THR A 277 5.95 -1.09 1.28
C THR A 277 5.70 0.41 1.39
N PHE A 278 4.60 0.79 2.03
CA PHE A 278 4.32 2.16 2.48
C PHE A 278 4.38 2.24 4.00
N GLU A 279 5.26 3.10 4.52
CA GLU A 279 5.45 3.23 5.96
C GLU A 279 4.73 4.46 6.50
N ARG A 280 3.83 4.29 7.47
CA ARG A 280 3.09 5.34 8.20
C ARG A 280 2.20 6.26 7.36
N LYS A 281 2.21 6.15 6.04
CA LYS A 281 1.41 6.98 5.12
C LYS A 281 0.62 6.07 4.17
N ILE A 282 -0.69 6.28 4.12
CA ILE A 282 -1.53 5.71 3.08
C ILE A 282 -1.30 6.54 1.82
N PRO A 283 -0.98 5.92 0.66
CA PRO A 283 -0.84 6.69 -0.57
C PRO A 283 -2.18 7.34 -0.96
N SER A 284 -2.11 8.52 -1.58
CA SER A 284 -3.28 9.20 -2.14
C SER A 284 -3.95 8.31 -3.16
N GLU A 285 -3.15 7.86 -4.14
CA GLU A 285 -3.54 6.94 -5.20
C GLU A 285 -2.97 5.53 -5.02
N ALA A 286 -3.69 4.54 -5.54
CA ALA A 286 -3.19 3.17 -5.58
C ALA A 286 -1.97 3.07 -6.52
N PRO A 287 -0.88 2.40 -6.11
CA PRO A 287 0.18 2.01 -7.02
C PRO A 287 -0.35 1.17 -8.18
N VAL A 288 0.06 1.49 -9.41
CA VAL A 288 -0.41 0.79 -10.61
C VAL A 288 0.34 -0.53 -10.77
N GLY A 289 -0.41 -1.63 -10.92
CA GLY A 289 0.12 -2.93 -11.34
C GLY A 289 1.00 -3.64 -10.32
N VAL A 290 0.97 -3.26 -9.05
CA VAL A 290 1.77 -3.87 -7.99
C VAL A 290 0.96 -4.04 -6.71
N ASP A 291 1.10 -5.21 -6.07
CA ASP A 291 0.55 -5.45 -4.74
C ASP A 291 1.27 -4.57 -3.71
N TRP A 292 0.58 -4.09 -2.67
CA TRP A 292 1.18 -3.14 -1.73
C TRP A 292 0.57 -3.18 -0.34
N GLU A 293 1.39 -2.81 0.64
CA GLU A 293 1.05 -2.86 2.06
C GLU A 293 1.40 -1.55 2.75
N VAL A 294 0.50 -1.05 3.60
CA VAL A 294 0.80 0.01 4.56
C VAL A 294 1.11 -0.62 5.91
N CYS A 295 2.34 -0.45 6.38
CA CYS A 295 2.69 -0.72 7.77
C CYS A 295 2.54 0.55 8.61
N MET A 296 1.89 0.46 9.78
CA MET A 296 1.64 1.63 10.62
C MET A 296 1.59 1.27 12.11
N PRO A 297 2.27 2.04 13.00
CA PRO A 297 2.12 1.89 14.44
C PRO A 297 0.71 2.27 14.90
N ILE A 298 0.16 1.53 15.86
CA ILE A 298 -1.10 1.87 16.52
C ILE A 298 -0.99 3.19 17.32
N SER A 299 0.20 3.52 17.81
CA SER A 299 0.56 4.79 18.44
C SER A 299 1.66 5.53 17.65
N GLY A 300 2.46 6.39 18.27
CA GLY A 300 3.56 7.11 17.62
C GLY A 300 4.83 6.28 17.40
N SER A 301 5.09 5.31 18.28
CA SER A 301 6.29 4.44 18.29
C SER A 301 6.00 3.04 17.72
N TRP A 302 6.98 2.43 17.04
CA TRP A 302 6.88 1.02 16.64
C TRP A 302 7.07 0.08 17.83
N GLY A 303 8.19 0.19 18.53
CA GLY A 303 8.44 -0.52 19.79
C GLY A 303 7.79 0.16 20.99
N TYR A 304 7.62 -0.56 22.10
CA TYR A 304 6.96 -0.02 23.30
C TYR A 304 7.76 1.17 23.85
N LYS A 305 7.12 2.34 23.88
CA LYS A 305 7.68 3.57 24.43
C LYS A 305 6.85 4.04 25.63
N LYS A 306 7.46 4.05 26.82
CA LYS A 306 6.81 4.36 28.10
C LYS A 306 6.13 5.73 28.11
N SER A 307 6.65 6.71 27.36
CA SER A 307 6.08 8.06 27.26
C SER A 307 5.06 8.23 26.12
N ASP A 308 4.89 7.23 25.25
CA ASP A 308 3.99 7.33 24.12
C ASP A 308 2.55 7.10 24.58
N ARG A 309 1.71 8.11 24.38
CA ARG A 309 0.27 8.07 24.65
C ARG A 309 -0.54 8.46 23.42
N ASP A 310 0.13 8.63 22.28
CA ASP A 310 -0.48 9.11 21.03
C ASP A 310 -1.08 7.94 20.25
N PHE A 311 -2.01 7.23 20.89
CA PHE A 311 -2.75 6.14 20.27
C PHE A 311 -3.75 6.70 19.27
N LYS A 312 -3.76 6.14 18.06
CA LYS A 312 -4.80 6.41 17.08
C LYS A 312 -6.16 5.98 17.65
N SER A 313 -7.20 6.76 17.36
CA SER A 313 -8.56 6.41 17.76
C SER A 313 -9.04 5.17 17.01
N SER A 314 -10.04 4.47 17.56
CA SER A 314 -10.68 3.35 16.85
C SER A 314 -11.24 3.81 15.51
N GLU A 315 -11.76 5.04 15.45
CA GLU A 315 -12.25 5.69 14.23
C GLU A 315 -11.17 5.75 13.15
N THR A 316 -10.00 6.31 13.47
CA THR A 316 -8.87 6.38 12.52
C THR A 316 -8.45 4.99 12.06
N LEU A 317 -8.37 4.00 12.95
CA LEU A 317 -7.89 2.67 12.60
C LEU A 317 -8.87 1.91 11.68
N ILE A 318 -10.17 1.99 11.95
CA ILE A 318 -11.22 1.37 11.11
C ILE A 318 -11.32 2.08 9.76
N ARG A 319 -11.28 3.41 9.73
CA ARG A 319 -11.33 4.19 8.48
C ARG A 319 -10.07 3.97 7.64
N ASN A 320 -8.89 3.86 8.25
CA ASN A 320 -7.66 3.51 7.54
C ASN A 320 -7.76 2.13 6.88
N LEU A 321 -8.31 1.13 7.57
CA LEU A 321 -8.49 -0.21 7.01
C LEU A 321 -9.38 -0.17 5.75
N ALA A 322 -10.50 0.54 5.81
CA ALA A 322 -11.39 0.71 4.67
C ALA A 322 -10.76 1.54 3.54
N ASP A 323 -10.03 2.62 3.85
CA ASP A 323 -9.32 3.44 2.84
C ASP A 323 -8.27 2.61 2.10
N ILE A 324 -7.45 1.85 2.82
CA ILE A 324 -6.42 0.98 2.23
C ILE A 324 -7.07 -0.11 1.37
N ALA A 325 -8.10 -0.79 1.87
CA ALA A 325 -8.82 -1.81 1.11
C ALA A 325 -9.49 -1.24 -0.15
N SER A 326 -10.04 -0.02 -0.08
CA SER A 326 -10.66 0.67 -1.22
C SER A 326 -9.66 1.02 -2.33
N LYS A 327 -8.36 1.02 -2.02
CA LYS A 327 -7.27 1.20 -2.98
C LYS A 327 -6.59 -0.12 -3.35
N GLY A 328 -7.13 -1.25 -2.89
CA GLY A 328 -6.61 -2.59 -3.17
C GLY A 328 -5.37 -3.01 -2.38
N GLY A 329 -5.00 -2.28 -1.32
CA GLY A 329 -3.83 -2.57 -0.50
C GLY A 329 -4.14 -3.41 0.74
N ASN A 330 -3.07 -3.79 1.45
CA ASN A 330 -3.14 -4.45 2.75
C ASN A 330 -2.72 -3.51 3.89
N TYR A 331 -3.36 -3.65 5.05
CA TYR A 331 -3.02 -2.91 6.26
C TYR A 331 -2.32 -3.80 7.29
N LEU A 332 -1.06 -3.48 7.59
CA LEU A 332 -0.25 -4.15 8.60
C LEU A 332 -0.13 -3.26 9.84
N LEU A 333 -1.08 -3.42 10.76
CA LEU A 333 -1.20 -2.60 11.96
C LEU A 333 -0.26 -3.11 13.06
N ASN A 334 0.67 -2.25 13.48
CA ASN A 334 1.68 -2.59 14.47
C ASN A 334 1.21 -2.39 15.91
N VAL A 335 1.48 -3.38 16.75
CA VAL A 335 1.41 -3.30 18.21
C VAL A 335 2.78 -3.45 18.87
N SER A 336 2.86 -3.01 20.12
CA SER A 336 4.13 -2.83 20.83
C SER A 336 4.07 -3.46 22.22
N PRO A 337 4.45 -4.75 22.37
CA PRO A 337 4.45 -5.39 23.68
C PRO A 337 5.45 -4.76 24.64
N THR A 338 5.08 -4.70 25.91
CA THR A 338 5.92 -4.21 27.01
C THR A 338 7.03 -5.20 27.34
N GLY A 339 7.98 -4.78 28.18
CA GLY A 339 9.00 -5.70 28.73
C GLY A 339 8.44 -6.89 29.52
N ALA A 340 7.17 -6.83 29.95
CA ALA A 340 6.47 -7.92 30.63
C ALA A 340 5.84 -8.95 29.65
N GLY A 341 5.73 -8.61 28.37
CA GLY A 341 5.10 -9.47 27.35
C GLY A 341 3.62 -9.19 27.10
N THR A 342 3.08 -8.10 27.63
CA THR A 342 1.68 -7.67 27.46
C THR A 342 1.56 -6.47 26.54
N LEU A 343 0.37 -6.27 25.97
CA LEU A 343 0.01 -5.01 25.31
C LEU A 343 -0.56 -4.01 26.33
N LEU A 344 -0.39 -2.73 26.05
CA LEU A 344 -1.08 -1.69 26.83
C LEU A 344 -2.62 -1.83 26.68
N PRO A 345 -3.40 -1.46 27.73
CA PRO A 345 -4.86 -1.55 27.68
C PRO A 345 -5.48 -0.82 26.49
N GLU A 346 -4.94 0.33 26.12
CA GLU A 346 -5.40 1.13 24.97
C GLU A 346 -5.27 0.34 23.67
N ALA A 347 -4.12 -0.29 23.42
CA ALA A 347 -3.91 -1.13 22.23
C ALA A 347 -4.92 -2.29 22.18
N THR A 348 -5.12 -2.95 23.33
CA THR A 348 -6.06 -4.08 23.45
C THR A 348 -7.50 -3.64 23.19
N GLU A 349 -7.92 -2.50 23.74
CA GLU A 349 -9.26 -1.95 23.52
C GLU A 349 -9.48 -1.57 22.06
N ARG A 350 -8.51 -0.90 21.41
CA ARG A 350 -8.58 -0.58 19.98
C ARG A 350 -8.72 -1.82 19.10
N LEU A 351 -7.91 -2.85 19.35
CA LEU A 351 -8.00 -4.12 18.61
C LEU A 351 -9.35 -4.81 18.79
N LYS A 352 -9.90 -4.82 20.01
CA LYS A 352 -11.23 -5.37 20.27
C LYS A 352 -12.35 -4.57 19.61
N THR A 353 -12.23 -3.25 19.58
CA THR A 353 -13.20 -2.39 18.89
C THR A 353 -13.17 -2.62 17.38
N ILE A 354 -11.98 -2.74 16.77
CA ILE A 354 -11.83 -3.16 15.37
C ILE A 354 -12.44 -4.56 15.15
N GLY A 355 -12.16 -5.51 16.04
CA GLY A 355 -12.69 -6.87 15.97
C GLY A 355 -14.23 -6.93 15.98
N LYS A 356 -14.88 -6.12 16.83
CA LYS A 356 -16.34 -5.99 16.85
C LYS A 356 -16.88 -5.48 15.51
N TRP A 357 -16.24 -4.47 14.94
CA TRP A 357 -16.60 -3.95 13.62
C TRP A 357 -16.38 -4.99 12.51
N MET A 358 -15.22 -5.66 12.51
CA MET A 358 -14.88 -6.71 11.54
C MET A 358 -15.80 -7.92 11.61
N LYS A 359 -16.37 -8.25 12.78
CA LYS A 359 -17.33 -9.34 12.92
C LYS A 359 -18.62 -9.09 12.13
N VAL A 360 -19.04 -7.83 12.03
CA VAL A 360 -20.23 -7.42 11.29
C VAL A 360 -19.88 -7.15 9.83
N ASN A 361 -18.80 -6.39 9.60
CA ASN A 361 -18.50 -5.78 8.31
C ASN A 361 -17.36 -6.45 7.55
N GLY A 362 -16.74 -7.51 8.08
CA GLY A 362 -15.49 -8.06 7.53
C GLY A 362 -15.57 -8.54 6.07
N GLU A 363 -16.75 -8.91 5.57
CA GLU A 363 -16.94 -9.27 4.17
C GLU A 363 -16.73 -8.08 3.19
N SER A 364 -16.89 -6.85 3.67
CA SER A 364 -16.54 -5.62 2.93
C SER A 364 -15.03 -5.33 2.88
N ILE A 365 -14.22 -6.13 3.56
CA ILE A 365 -12.76 -6.01 3.56
C ILE A 365 -12.14 -7.25 2.91
N TYR A 366 -12.42 -8.45 3.41
CA TYR A 366 -11.71 -9.64 2.94
C TYR A 366 -12.07 -9.99 1.49
N GLY A 367 -11.05 -10.19 0.65
CA GLY A 367 -11.21 -10.58 -0.74
C GLY A 367 -11.87 -9.52 -1.61
N THR A 368 -11.90 -8.26 -1.18
CA THR A 368 -12.36 -7.15 -2.04
C THR A 368 -11.22 -6.62 -2.90
N THR A 369 -11.58 -5.94 -3.99
CA THR A 369 -10.69 -5.16 -4.85
C THR A 369 -11.02 -3.67 -4.77
N ALA A 370 -10.17 -2.85 -5.40
CA ALA A 370 -10.25 -1.41 -5.34
C ALA A 370 -11.59 -0.85 -5.82
N SER A 371 -11.93 0.33 -5.27
CA SER A 371 -13.07 1.15 -5.64
C SER A 371 -13.16 1.32 -7.15
N PRO A 372 -14.35 1.21 -7.75
CA PRO A 372 -14.56 1.60 -9.13
C PRO A 372 -14.83 3.11 -9.27
N PHE A 373 -14.97 3.84 -8.15
CA PHE A 373 -15.16 5.29 -8.11
C PHE A 373 -13.84 5.99 -7.78
N GLU A 374 -13.60 7.14 -8.42
CA GLU A 374 -12.43 8.00 -8.14
C GLU A 374 -12.55 8.67 -6.77
N GLU A 375 -13.64 9.40 -6.54
CA GLU A 375 -13.89 10.09 -5.26
C GLU A 375 -15.34 9.89 -4.78
N LEU A 376 -15.49 9.79 -3.45
CA LEU A 376 -16.77 9.68 -2.75
C LEU A 376 -16.72 10.57 -1.50
N GLU A 377 -17.55 11.61 -1.47
CA GLU A 377 -17.53 12.62 -0.40
C GLU A 377 -17.86 12.04 0.98
N TRP A 378 -18.70 11.01 1.03
CA TRP A 378 -19.22 10.41 2.26
C TRP A 378 -18.37 9.26 2.80
N GLY A 379 -17.33 8.80 2.07
CA GLY A 379 -16.50 7.69 2.51
C GLY A 379 -15.75 6.94 1.40
N ARG A 380 -15.87 5.61 1.37
CA ARG A 380 -15.09 4.73 0.47
C ARG A 380 -15.94 3.61 -0.12
N CYS A 381 -15.42 2.97 -1.17
CA CYS A 381 -16.03 1.79 -1.76
C CYS A 381 -14.99 0.68 -1.93
N THR A 382 -15.36 -0.55 -1.60
CA THR A 382 -14.65 -1.75 -2.04
C THR A 382 -15.60 -2.59 -2.88
N LYS A 383 -15.06 -3.50 -3.71
CA LYS A 383 -15.91 -4.34 -4.57
C LYS A 383 -15.52 -5.80 -4.59
N LYS A 384 -16.48 -6.66 -4.95
CA LYS A 384 -16.26 -8.05 -5.36
C LYS A 384 -16.99 -8.31 -6.66
N GLU A 385 -16.23 -8.77 -7.66
CA GLU A 385 -16.75 -9.07 -8.98
C GLU A 385 -17.05 -10.56 -9.10
N PHE A 386 -18.19 -10.88 -9.69
CA PHE A 386 -18.67 -12.23 -9.94
C PHE A 386 -19.05 -12.37 -11.41
N ALA A 387 -19.19 -13.60 -11.90
CA ALA A 387 -19.47 -13.88 -13.31
C ALA A 387 -20.75 -13.21 -13.88
N ARG A 388 -21.69 -12.77 -13.02
CA ARG A 388 -22.97 -12.18 -13.43
C ARG A 388 -23.30 -10.84 -12.76
N GLY A 389 -22.37 -10.27 -12.01
CA GLY A 389 -22.63 -9.04 -11.27
C GLY A 389 -21.50 -8.68 -10.33
N THR A 390 -21.66 -7.54 -9.67
CA THR A 390 -20.68 -7.00 -8.73
C THR A 390 -21.39 -6.61 -7.45
N THR A 391 -20.76 -6.91 -6.32
CA THR A 391 -21.15 -6.36 -5.03
C THR A 391 -20.24 -5.18 -4.71
N LEU A 392 -20.85 -4.02 -4.48
CA LEU A 392 -20.22 -2.81 -3.98
C LEU A 392 -20.48 -2.72 -2.47
N TYR A 393 -19.42 -2.52 -1.70
CA TYR A 393 -19.51 -2.25 -0.27
C TYR A 393 -19.15 -0.79 -0.03
N LEU A 394 -20.13 -0.01 0.37
CA LEU A 394 -20.04 1.42 0.58
C LEU A 394 -19.74 1.65 2.06
N HIS A 395 -18.50 2.01 2.35
CA HIS A 395 -18.04 2.40 3.68
C HIS A 395 -18.40 3.85 3.94
N VAL A 396 -19.54 4.08 4.60
CA VAL A 396 -20.09 5.41 4.88
C VAL A 396 -19.48 5.92 6.19
N PHE A 397 -18.53 6.83 6.05
CA PHE A 397 -17.86 7.51 7.16
C PHE A 397 -18.72 8.66 7.67
N ASP A 398 -19.26 9.45 6.75
CA ASP A 398 -20.06 10.62 7.07
C ASP A 398 -21.50 10.38 6.61
N TRP A 399 -22.35 9.98 7.55
CA TRP A 399 -23.74 9.59 7.26
C TRP A 399 -24.56 10.81 6.78
N PRO A 400 -25.12 10.78 5.55
CA PRO A 400 -25.89 11.89 4.99
C PRO A 400 -27.14 12.23 5.82
N LYS A 401 -27.26 13.50 6.23
CA LYS A 401 -28.38 13.97 7.07
C LYS A 401 -29.71 14.08 6.33
N ASP A 402 -29.66 14.21 5.01
CA ASP A 402 -30.83 14.19 4.13
C ASP A 402 -31.28 12.76 3.79
N GLY A 403 -30.59 11.75 4.31
CA GLY A 403 -30.88 10.34 4.09
C GLY A 403 -30.58 9.85 2.67
N LYS A 404 -29.72 10.56 1.92
CA LYS A 404 -29.43 10.24 0.52
C LYS A 404 -27.94 9.93 0.33
N LEU A 405 -27.65 8.69 -0.06
CA LEU A 405 -26.30 8.25 -0.40
C LEU A 405 -26.17 8.14 -1.92
N PHE A 406 -25.35 8.98 -2.52
CA PHE A 406 -25.21 9.02 -3.97
C PHE A 406 -23.99 8.23 -4.47
N LEU A 407 -24.21 7.45 -5.52
CA LEU A 407 -23.21 6.66 -6.26
C LEU A 407 -23.01 7.29 -7.64
N PRO A 408 -22.01 8.17 -7.78
CA PRO A 408 -21.80 8.94 -9.01
C PRO A 408 -21.49 8.03 -10.19
N GLY A 409 -22.18 8.23 -11.30
CA GLY A 409 -21.88 7.60 -12.58
C GLY A 409 -22.33 6.15 -12.73
N LEU A 410 -22.75 5.47 -11.66
CA LEU A 410 -23.16 4.06 -11.71
C LEU A 410 -24.41 3.88 -12.59
N GLN A 411 -24.26 3.15 -13.71
CA GLN A 411 -25.35 2.91 -14.67
C GLN A 411 -25.96 1.52 -14.55
N ASN A 412 -25.31 0.60 -13.84
CA ASN A 412 -25.79 -0.75 -13.70
C ASN A 412 -27.19 -0.79 -13.06
N LYS A 413 -27.99 -1.77 -13.47
CA LYS A 413 -29.21 -2.13 -12.75
C LYS A 413 -28.84 -2.62 -11.35
N VAL A 414 -29.37 -1.95 -10.33
CA VAL A 414 -29.30 -2.39 -8.94
C VAL A 414 -30.31 -3.51 -8.73
N GLU A 415 -29.82 -4.66 -8.27
CA GLU A 415 -30.67 -5.81 -7.91
C GLU A 415 -31.07 -5.75 -6.42
N GLN A 416 -30.17 -5.23 -5.57
CA GLN A 416 -30.41 -5.12 -4.14
C GLN A 416 -29.54 -4.03 -3.52
N ALA A 417 -30.10 -3.30 -2.55
CA ALA A 417 -29.33 -2.49 -1.60
C ALA A 417 -29.78 -2.80 -0.17
N TYR A 418 -28.85 -2.91 0.76
CA TYR A 418 -29.15 -3.18 2.17
C TYR A 418 -28.04 -2.76 3.13
N LEU A 419 -28.34 -2.64 4.42
CA LEU A 419 -27.35 -2.42 5.47
C LEU A 419 -26.68 -3.73 5.89
N MET A 420 -25.36 -3.75 5.94
CA MET A 420 -24.60 -4.94 6.35
C MET A 420 -24.84 -5.32 7.83
N ALA A 421 -25.20 -4.35 8.66
CA ALA A 421 -25.39 -4.54 10.09
C ALA A 421 -26.58 -5.44 10.44
N ASP A 422 -27.69 -5.30 9.74
CA ASP A 422 -28.97 -5.94 10.08
C ASP A 422 -29.78 -6.43 8.87
N TRP A 423 -29.22 -6.32 7.66
CA TRP A 423 -29.85 -6.71 6.39
C TRP A 423 -31.10 -5.89 6.06
N GLN A 424 -31.29 -4.71 6.67
CA GLN A 424 -32.38 -3.81 6.31
C GLN A 424 -32.27 -3.45 4.83
N ALA A 425 -33.32 -3.76 4.06
CA ALA A 425 -33.41 -3.39 2.65
C ALA A 425 -33.53 -1.87 2.48
N LEU A 426 -32.84 -1.34 1.49
CA LEU A 426 -32.82 0.09 1.15
C LEU A 426 -33.41 0.30 -0.24
N ASN A 427 -34.13 1.41 -0.40
CA ASN A 427 -34.65 1.81 -1.70
C ASN A 427 -33.55 2.47 -2.52
N THR A 428 -33.59 2.27 -3.84
CA THR A 428 -32.65 2.90 -4.77
C THR A 428 -33.38 3.56 -5.92
N GLN A 429 -32.87 4.70 -6.37
CA GLN A 429 -33.36 5.42 -7.55
C GLN A 429 -32.19 5.63 -8.52
N SER A 430 -32.32 5.08 -9.73
CA SER A 430 -31.35 5.28 -10.81
C SER A 430 -31.68 6.52 -11.63
N SER A 431 -30.65 7.20 -12.11
CA SER A 431 -30.72 8.35 -13.01
C SER A 431 -29.53 8.33 -13.96
N ASP A 432 -29.50 9.25 -14.94
CA ASP A 432 -28.35 9.39 -15.84
C ASP A 432 -27.06 9.81 -15.10
N LEU A 433 -27.19 10.43 -13.92
CA LEU A 433 -26.06 10.88 -13.11
C LEU A 433 -25.50 9.78 -12.19
N GLY A 434 -26.24 8.70 -11.96
CA GLY A 434 -25.87 7.65 -11.01
C GLY A 434 -27.05 7.08 -10.23
N VAL A 435 -26.75 6.44 -9.11
CA VAL A 435 -27.74 5.80 -8.22
C VAL A 435 -27.79 6.52 -6.89
N GLU A 436 -28.99 6.91 -6.44
CA GLU A 436 -29.25 7.35 -5.07
C GLU A 436 -29.77 6.16 -4.25
N VAL A 437 -29.21 5.95 -3.05
CA VAL A 437 -29.68 4.98 -2.06
C VAL A 437 -30.31 5.74 -0.90
N SER A 438 -31.56 5.43 -0.56
CA SER A 438 -32.25 6.01 0.59
C SER A 438 -31.80 5.34 1.88
N LEU A 439 -31.27 6.12 2.81
CA LEU A 439 -30.74 5.69 4.10
C LEU A 439 -31.74 5.95 5.24
N PRO A 440 -31.72 5.15 6.32
CA PRO A 440 -32.40 5.52 7.56
C PRO A 440 -31.74 6.74 8.22
N GLU A 441 -32.49 7.37 9.12
CA GLU A 441 -32.04 8.57 9.85
C GLU A 441 -30.78 8.32 10.70
N GLN A 442 -30.66 7.11 11.27
CA GLN A 442 -29.55 6.76 12.17
C GLN A 442 -28.60 5.79 11.46
N ALA A 443 -27.30 6.12 11.52
CA ALA A 443 -26.24 5.23 11.08
C ALA A 443 -26.16 3.99 12.00
N PRO A 444 -26.05 2.76 11.46
CA PRO A 444 -25.82 1.57 12.29
C PRO A 444 -24.51 1.61 13.09
N ASP A 445 -23.49 2.27 12.54
CA ASP A 445 -22.18 2.48 13.15
C ASP A 445 -21.68 3.90 12.85
N GLU A 446 -21.34 4.66 13.89
CA GLU A 446 -20.91 6.07 13.79
C GLU A 446 -19.51 6.26 13.19
N ILE A 447 -18.68 5.21 13.19
CA ILE A 447 -17.31 5.27 12.65
C ILE A 447 -17.32 4.95 11.16
N ASN A 448 -17.98 3.85 10.78
CA ASN A 448 -18.03 3.32 9.43
C ASN A 448 -19.22 2.36 9.28
N SER A 449 -20.33 2.87 8.74
CA SER A 449 -21.49 2.05 8.39
C SER A 449 -21.31 1.46 6.98
N VAL A 450 -21.60 0.17 6.79
CA VAL A 450 -21.49 -0.46 5.46
C VAL A 450 -22.86 -0.67 4.83
N VAL A 451 -23.07 -0.01 3.67
CA VAL A 451 -24.19 -0.27 2.77
C VAL A 451 -23.71 -1.19 1.65
N VAL A 452 -24.45 -2.27 1.38
CA VAL A 452 -24.15 -3.21 0.31
C VAL A 452 -25.05 -2.93 -0.87
N VAL A 453 -24.49 -2.82 -2.08
CA VAL A 453 -25.22 -2.66 -3.34
C VAL A 453 -24.80 -3.75 -4.31
N ASN A 454 -25.74 -4.63 -4.67
CA ASN A 454 -25.55 -5.65 -5.68
C ASN A 454 -26.05 -5.14 -7.03
N VAL A 455 -25.19 -5.18 -8.03
CA VAL A 455 -25.50 -4.76 -9.40
C VAL A 455 -25.34 -5.90 -10.39
N SER A 456 -26.16 -5.91 -11.44
CA SER A 456 -26.08 -6.92 -12.50
C SER A 456 -25.05 -6.53 -13.57
N GLY A 457 -24.37 -7.54 -14.12
CA GLY A 457 -23.43 -7.35 -15.24
C GLY A 457 -22.07 -6.82 -14.83
N ALA A 458 -21.23 -6.54 -15.83
CA ALA A 458 -19.95 -5.86 -15.63
C ALA A 458 -20.18 -4.42 -15.18
N LEU A 459 -19.31 -3.88 -14.31
CA LEU A 459 -19.47 -2.51 -13.82
C LEU A 459 -19.41 -1.49 -14.95
N GLU A 460 -20.39 -0.59 -14.96
CA GLU A 460 -20.53 0.53 -15.88
C GLU A 460 -20.61 1.82 -15.05
N ILE A 461 -19.49 2.51 -14.91
CA ILE A 461 -19.41 3.81 -14.25
C ILE A 461 -19.08 4.85 -15.29
N LYS A 462 -20.03 5.73 -15.57
CA LYS A 462 -19.78 6.91 -16.41
C LYS A 462 -19.00 7.94 -15.60
N PRO A 463 -17.97 8.58 -16.18
CA PRO A 463 -17.35 9.74 -15.56
C PRO A 463 -18.42 10.77 -15.21
N VAL A 464 -18.46 11.19 -13.94
CA VAL A 464 -19.30 12.32 -13.54
C VAL A 464 -18.51 13.58 -13.84
N LEU A 465 -18.92 14.24 -14.92
CA LEU A 465 -18.31 15.49 -15.33
C LEU A 465 -18.68 16.60 -14.33
N PRO A 466 -17.72 17.45 -13.92
CA PRO A 466 -18.01 18.64 -13.12
C PRO A 466 -19.16 19.47 -13.73
N THR A 467 -20.12 19.87 -12.89
CA THR A 467 -21.26 20.73 -13.27
C THR A 467 -21.23 22.05 -12.50
N PRO A 468 -21.84 23.13 -13.02
CA PRO A 468 -21.99 24.38 -12.27
C PRO A 468 -22.65 24.17 -10.91
N ASN A 469 -22.12 24.86 -9.90
CA ASN A 469 -22.73 25.04 -8.60
C ASN A 469 -24.02 25.86 -8.70
N GLU A 470 -24.82 25.88 -7.63
CA GLU A 470 -26.05 26.70 -7.56
C GLU A 470 -25.81 28.20 -7.79
N ASP A 471 -24.61 28.69 -7.46
CA ASP A 471 -24.21 30.09 -7.70
C ASP A 471 -23.76 30.36 -9.15
N GLY A 472 -23.83 29.36 -10.03
CA GLY A 472 -23.46 29.45 -11.44
C GLY A 472 -21.96 29.37 -11.71
N THR A 473 -21.14 29.10 -10.69
CA THR A 473 -19.70 28.87 -10.84
C THR A 473 -19.39 27.40 -11.09
N LEU A 474 -18.43 27.10 -11.95
CA LEU A 474 -17.91 25.76 -12.18
C LEU A 474 -16.39 25.79 -12.01
N THR A 475 -15.87 24.98 -11.09
CA THR A 475 -14.42 24.88 -10.85
C THR A 475 -13.86 23.65 -11.54
N LEU A 476 -12.76 23.83 -12.27
CA LEU A 476 -12.01 22.79 -12.95
C LEU A 476 -10.57 22.83 -12.40
N SER A 477 -10.28 21.96 -11.43
CA SER A 477 -8.98 21.92 -10.74
C SER A 477 -7.93 21.13 -11.52
N ALA A 478 -6.66 21.32 -11.16
CA ALA A 478 -5.50 20.73 -11.81
C ALA A 478 -5.53 19.19 -11.88
N ASP A 479 -6.06 18.55 -10.85
CA ASP A 479 -6.24 17.09 -10.71
C ASP A 479 -7.33 16.52 -11.62
N MET A 480 -8.31 17.32 -12.03
CA MET A 480 -9.33 16.94 -13.01
C MET A 480 -8.85 17.04 -14.47
N ALA A 481 -7.61 17.51 -14.70
CA ALA A 481 -7.10 17.76 -16.03
C ALA A 481 -6.59 16.48 -16.68
N TYR A 482 -7.00 16.24 -17.93
CA TYR A 482 -6.32 15.30 -18.80
C TYR A 482 -5.12 16.00 -19.46
N ILE A 483 -3.91 15.46 -19.23
CA ILE A 483 -2.66 16.03 -19.74
C ILE A 483 -2.19 15.25 -20.96
N HIS A 484 -2.09 15.93 -22.09
CA HIS A 484 -1.56 15.41 -23.34
C HIS A 484 -0.07 15.75 -23.46
N ASN A 485 0.78 14.86 -22.95
CA ASN A 485 2.23 14.91 -23.19
C ASN A 485 2.59 14.22 -24.52
N ASN A 486 3.76 14.55 -25.07
CA ASN A 486 4.35 13.82 -26.20
C ASN A 486 4.72 12.38 -25.80
N GLU A 487 4.81 11.45 -26.76
CA GLU A 487 5.22 10.06 -26.49
C GLU A 487 6.54 10.02 -25.71
N GLY A 488 6.49 9.48 -24.48
CA GLY A 488 7.63 9.37 -23.57
C GLY A 488 8.00 10.63 -22.78
N GLY A 489 7.21 11.72 -22.86
CA GLY A 489 7.44 12.95 -22.11
C GLY A 489 6.66 13.01 -20.79
N GLU A 490 7.31 13.47 -19.72
CA GLU A 490 6.68 13.77 -18.40
C GLU A 490 6.67 15.28 -18.10
N GLN A 491 6.82 16.12 -19.13
CA GLN A 491 7.10 17.54 -18.94
C GLN A 491 5.87 18.37 -18.54
N ALA A 492 4.64 17.85 -18.54
CA ALA A 492 3.53 18.45 -17.79
C ALA A 492 2.96 17.40 -16.84
N SER A 493 2.79 17.76 -15.57
CA SER A 493 2.31 16.83 -14.55
C SER A 493 1.57 17.56 -13.42
N VAL A 494 0.58 16.89 -12.86
CA VAL A 494 -0.06 17.34 -11.62
C VAL A 494 0.92 17.14 -10.46
N ARG A 495 1.17 18.20 -9.72
CA ARG A 495 2.01 18.20 -8.53
C ARG A 495 1.13 18.38 -7.30
N GLU A 496 1.15 17.39 -6.41
CA GLU A 496 0.53 17.52 -5.09
C GLU A 496 1.18 18.66 -4.30
N GLY A 497 0.36 19.53 -3.72
CA GLY A 497 0.83 20.58 -2.83
C GLY A 497 1.38 20.03 -1.52
N ARG A 498 2.36 20.71 -0.90
CA ARG A 498 2.85 20.30 0.43
C ARG A 498 1.86 20.79 1.49
N ARG A 499 1.34 19.89 2.33
CA ARG A 499 0.52 20.21 3.53
C ARG A 499 -0.53 21.32 3.29
N ARG A 500 -1.74 20.93 2.85
CA ARG A 500 -2.90 21.82 2.62
C ARG A 500 -2.77 22.82 1.45
N GLU A 501 -1.72 22.74 0.65
CA GLU A 501 -1.64 23.46 -0.62
C GLU A 501 -2.42 22.70 -1.72
N ALA A 502 -3.16 23.44 -2.56
CA ALA A 502 -3.87 22.86 -3.70
C ALA A 502 -2.88 22.32 -4.74
N SER A 503 -3.23 21.19 -5.36
CA SER A 503 -2.49 20.62 -6.49
C SER A 503 -2.39 21.62 -7.63
N SER A 504 -1.28 21.57 -8.38
CA SER A 504 -1.13 22.38 -9.59
C SER A 504 -0.51 21.59 -10.72
N ILE A 505 -0.94 21.86 -11.95
CA ILE A 505 -0.22 21.44 -13.14
C ILE A 505 1.06 22.26 -13.18
N GLY A 506 2.19 21.58 -13.10
CA GLY A 506 3.51 22.17 -13.12
C GLY A 506 4.44 21.40 -14.04
N ASN A 507 5.74 21.71 -13.95
CA ASN A 507 6.78 21.24 -14.88
C ASN A 507 6.58 21.59 -16.35
N TRP A 508 5.44 22.18 -16.72
CA TRP A 508 4.90 22.34 -18.07
C TRP A 508 5.79 23.17 -19.01
N SER A 509 6.93 22.61 -19.37
CA SER A 509 7.99 23.27 -20.15
C SER A 509 7.91 22.98 -21.63
N ASP A 510 7.29 21.87 -22.03
CA ASP A 510 7.08 21.55 -23.44
C ASP A 510 5.87 22.31 -23.99
N GLU A 511 6.12 23.19 -24.95
CA GLU A 511 5.10 23.97 -25.66
C GLU A 511 4.19 23.11 -26.57
N ASN A 512 4.49 21.82 -26.74
CA ASN A 512 3.61 20.87 -27.44
C ASN A 512 2.69 20.11 -26.50
N ALA A 513 3.00 20.08 -25.19
CA ALA A 513 2.11 19.48 -24.20
C ALA A 513 0.91 20.40 -23.96
N TRP A 514 -0.29 19.83 -23.87
CA TRP A 514 -1.50 20.61 -23.65
C TRP A 514 -2.44 19.89 -22.67
N VAL A 515 -3.40 20.63 -22.13
CA VAL A 515 -4.28 20.13 -21.07
C VAL A 515 -5.72 20.40 -21.39
N GLU A 516 -6.60 19.52 -20.93
CA GLU A 516 -8.04 19.70 -21.07
C GLU A 516 -8.83 19.21 -19.88
N TRP A 517 -10.03 19.76 -19.76
CA TRP A 517 -11.03 19.38 -18.78
C TRP A 517 -12.33 19.06 -19.51
N SER A 518 -12.94 17.93 -19.14
CA SER A 518 -14.31 17.63 -19.52
C SER A 518 -15.24 18.08 -18.41
N PHE A 519 -16.36 18.70 -18.75
CA PHE A 519 -17.35 19.22 -17.80
C PHE A 519 -18.74 19.19 -18.44
N ARG A 520 -19.81 19.37 -17.66
CA ARG A 520 -21.18 19.46 -18.19
C ARG A 520 -21.80 20.78 -17.78
N ILE A 521 -22.55 21.41 -18.67
CA ILE A 521 -23.38 22.59 -18.34
C ILE A 521 -24.86 22.30 -18.57
N ASP A 522 -25.72 22.85 -17.72
CA ASP A 522 -27.16 22.59 -17.76
C ASP A 522 -27.91 23.46 -18.77
N SER A 523 -27.28 24.54 -19.24
CA SER A 523 -27.89 25.50 -20.15
C SER A 523 -26.83 26.24 -20.95
N PRO A 524 -27.08 26.56 -22.24
CA PRO A 524 -26.22 27.44 -23.01
C PRO A 524 -26.02 28.80 -22.32
N GLY A 525 -24.90 29.45 -22.63
CA GLY A 525 -24.64 30.77 -22.08
C GLY A 525 -23.24 31.30 -22.32
N ARG A 526 -23.01 32.51 -21.81
CA ARG A 526 -21.72 33.18 -21.82
C ARG A 526 -21.05 32.96 -20.47
N TYR A 527 -19.80 32.50 -20.49
CA TYR A 527 -19.03 32.15 -19.30
C TYR A 527 -17.72 32.93 -19.26
N GLU A 528 -17.48 33.65 -18.16
CA GLU A 528 -16.15 34.19 -17.88
C GLU A 528 -15.26 33.08 -17.34
N VAL A 529 -14.06 32.93 -17.91
CA VAL A 529 -13.07 31.97 -17.46
C VAL A 529 -11.98 32.72 -16.71
N SER A 530 -11.83 32.42 -15.43
CA SER A 530 -10.69 32.86 -14.62
C SER A 530 -9.77 31.69 -14.29
N ALA A 531 -8.50 31.98 -14.00
CA ALA A 531 -7.52 30.98 -13.62
C ALA A 531 -6.76 31.41 -12.38
N GLU A 532 -6.51 30.46 -11.47
CA GLU A 532 -5.51 30.61 -10.42
C GLU A 532 -4.18 30.02 -10.90
N PHE A 533 -3.20 30.87 -11.18
CA PHE A 533 -1.90 30.44 -11.72
C PHE A 533 -0.73 31.23 -11.12
N SER A 534 0.47 30.66 -11.23
CA SER A 534 1.75 31.31 -10.98
C SER A 534 2.58 31.37 -12.27
N LEU A 535 3.27 32.48 -12.51
CA LEU A 535 4.17 32.65 -13.63
C LEU A 535 5.41 33.43 -13.16
N GLN A 536 6.58 32.84 -13.30
CA GLN A 536 7.85 33.48 -12.94
C GLN A 536 8.36 34.42 -14.04
N ASP A 537 8.30 33.96 -15.30
CA ASP A 537 8.74 34.76 -16.44
C ASP A 537 7.85 35.98 -16.69
N GLU A 538 8.36 36.97 -17.43
CA GLU A 538 7.68 38.25 -17.66
C GLU A 538 6.25 38.06 -18.22
N LYS A 539 6.11 37.14 -19.18
CA LYS A 539 4.85 36.85 -19.88
C LYS A 539 4.80 35.42 -20.38
N SER A 540 3.60 34.90 -20.56
CA SER A 540 3.33 33.63 -21.23
C SER A 540 2.10 33.77 -22.11
N ARG A 541 2.10 33.11 -23.28
CA ARG A 541 0.99 33.10 -24.21
C ARG A 541 0.53 31.68 -24.53
N PHE A 542 -0.78 31.49 -24.54
CA PHE A 542 -1.43 30.21 -24.84
C PHE A 542 -2.81 30.44 -25.44
N ARG A 543 -3.41 29.36 -25.95
CA ARG A 543 -4.77 29.34 -26.48
C ARG A 543 -5.71 28.65 -25.50
N LEU A 544 -6.83 29.28 -25.17
CA LEU A 544 -7.84 28.81 -24.23
C LEU A 544 -9.23 28.77 -24.90
N GLY A 545 -10.00 27.71 -24.66
CA GLY A 545 -11.39 27.62 -25.13
C GLY A 545 -11.84 26.20 -25.47
N GLN A 546 -13.01 26.08 -26.09
CA GLN A 546 -13.52 24.79 -26.58
C GLN A 546 -12.77 24.34 -27.84
N PRO A 547 -12.75 23.03 -28.16
CA PRO A 547 -12.23 22.53 -29.43
C PRO A 547 -12.85 23.30 -30.62
N GLY A 548 -12.02 23.90 -31.48
CA GLY A 548 -12.46 24.70 -32.61
C GLY A 548 -12.81 26.17 -32.30
N GLN A 549 -12.87 26.57 -31.03
CA GLN A 549 -13.17 27.94 -30.57
C GLN A 549 -12.11 28.48 -29.60
N LEU A 550 -10.84 28.23 -29.89
CA LEU A 550 -9.72 28.68 -29.05
C LEU A 550 -9.39 30.16 -29.26
N GLN A 551 -9.16 30.89 -28.17
CA GLN A 551 -8.76 32.29 -28.17
C GLN A 551 -7.34 32.44 -27.60
N THR A 552 -6.55 33.37 -28.14
CA THR A 552 -5.21 33.68 -27.58
C THR A 552 -5.35 34.47 -26.29
N VAL A 553 -4.68 33.98 -25.24
CA VAL A 553 -4.57 34.59 -23.92
C VAL A 553 -3.10 34.89 -23.65
N GLU A 554 -2.81 36.09 -23.17
CA GLU A 554 -1.50 36.49 -22.68
C GLU A 554 -1.61 36.85 -21.19
N VAL A 555 -0.75 36.26 -20.38
CA VAL A 555 -0.66 36.52 -18.95
C VAL A 555 0.72 37.05 -18.60
N THR A 556 0.78 37.90 -17.58
CA THR A 556 2.02 38.48 -17.06
C THR A 556 2.44 37.85 -15.74
N SER A 557 3.74 37.96 -15.44
CA SER A 557 4.37 37.45 -14.22
C SER A 557 3.54 37.71 -12.97
N THR A 558 3.51 36.73 -12.08
CA THR A 558 2.92 36.83 -10.74
C THR A 558 4.01 36.99 -9.67
N GLY A 559 5.29 37.01 -10.06
CA GLY A 559 6.44 37.08 -9.16
C GLY A 559 7.25 35.79 -9.24
N THR A 560 7.05 34.88 -8.30
CA THR A 560 7.73 33.59 -8.23
C THR A 560 6.81 32.42 -8.61
N ALA A 561 7.38 31.24 -8.84
CA ALA A 561 6.63 30.00 -9.05
C ALA A 561 5.76 29.56 -7.85
N ARG A 562 5.74 30.32 -6.74
CA ARG A 562 4.87 30.09 -5.57
C ARG A 562 3.78 31.14 -5.41
N ASP A 563 3.85 32.23 -6.18
CA ASP A 563 2.92 33.35 -6.08
C ASP A 563 1.72 33.10 -7.00
N PHE A 564 0.75 32.32 -6.49
CA PHE A 564 -0.49 32.05 -7.22
C PHE A 564 -1.47 33.23 -7.10
N THR A 565 -1.97 33.68 -8.24
CA THR A 565 -2.98 34.75 -8.31
C THR A 565 -4.13 34.33 -9.21
N THR A 566 -5.34 34.79 -8.88
CA THR A 566 -6.52 34.57 -9.73
C THR A 566 -6.69 35.74 -10.68
N LYS A 567 -6.76 35.47 -11.99
CA LYS A 567 -7.05 36.50 -13.02
C LYS A 567 -8.10 35.98 -13.99
N SER A 568 -8.96 36.88 -14.47
CA SER A 568 -9.83 36.62 -15.62
C SER A 568 -8.98 36.48 -16.89
N LEU A 569 -9.24 35.44 -17.68
CA LEU A 569 -8.44 35.08 -18.85
C LEU A 569 -9.20 35.30 -20.16
N ALA A 570 -10.46 34.88 -20.20
CA ALA A 570 -11.26 34.90 -21.43
C ALA A 570 -12.76 34.89 -21.14
N THR A 571 -13.55 35.10 -22.19
CA THR A 571 -14.98 34.82 -22.16
C THR A 571 -15.33 33.82 -23.26
N LEU A 572 -16.05 32.77 -22.89
CA LEU A 572 -16.49 31.71 -23.79
C LEU A 572 -18.00 31.78 -23.97
N ASN A 573 -18.46 31.51 -25.19
CA ASN A 573 -19.86 31.21 -25.44
C ASN A 573 -19.97 29.70 -25.58
N ILE A 574 -20.91 29.10 -24.86
CA ILE A 574 -21.24 27.68 -25.02
C ILE A 574 -22.67 27.61 -25.52
N ASP A 575 -22.82 27.12 -26.75
CA ASP A 575 -24.05 27.25 -27.54
C ASP A 575 -25.09 26.16 -27.21
N GLU A 576 -24.66 25.03 -26.65
CA GLU A 576 -25.51 23.88 -26.32
C GLU A 576 -25.28 23.42 -24.87
N ALA A 577 -26.34 22.93 -24.22
CA ALA A 577 -26.22 22.25 -22.94
C ALA A 577 -25.65 20.83 -23.14
N GLY A 578 -24.99 20.30 -22.11
CA GLY A 578 -24.41 18.97 -22.12
C GLY A 578 -22.90 18.97 -21.91
N ASP A 579 -22.25 17.90 -22.38
CA ASP A 579 -20.83 17.63 -22.15
C ASP A 579 -19.96 18.55 -23.03
N CYS A 580 -19.02 19.20 -22.38
CA CYS A 580 -18.16 20.24 -22.93
C CYS A 580 -16.70 19.92 -22.62
N ILE A 581 -15.80 20.46 -23.44
CA ILE A 581 -14.35 20.37 -23.23
C ILE A 581 -13.77 21.78 -23.17
N LEU A 582 -12.90 22.05 -22.21
CA LEU A 582 -12.09 23.27 -22.14
C LEU A 582 -10.63 22.89 -22.27
N GLN A 583 -9.90 23.53 -23.19
CA GLN A 583 -8.49 23.21 -23.46
C GLN A 583 -7.60 24.43 -23.23
N ILE A 584 -6.38 24.20 -22.72
CA ILE A 584 -5.27 25.14 -22.77
C ILE A 584 -4.15 24.54 -23.60
N LYS A 585 -3.77 25.24 -24.68
CA LYS A 585 -2.68 24.85 -25.58
C LYS A 585 -1.61 25.94 -25.61
N PRO A 586 -0.36 25.67 -25.21
CA PRO A 586 0.72 26.64 -25.30
C PRO A 586 0.86 27.22 -26.72
N GLU A 587 1.27 28.49 -26.81
CA GLU A 587 1.57 29.13 -28.10
C GLU A 587 3.07 29.02 -28.41
N LYS A 588 3.38 28.33 -29.51
CA LYS A 588 4.75 28.02 -29.91
C LYS A 588 5.63 29.27 -30.00
N GLY A 589 6.78 29.26 -29.32
CA GLY A 589 7.75 30.36 -29.28
C GLY A 589 7.32 31.56 -28.42
N SER A 590 6.16 31.52 -27.77
CA SER A 590 5.67 32.55 -26.83
C SER A 590 5.18 31.96 -25.51
N TRP A 591 5.39 30.66 -25.30
CA TRP A 591 5.07 29.97 -24.06
C TRP A 591 6.18 30.12 -23.04
N SER A 592 5.78 30.54 -21.83
CA SER A 592 6.57 30.36 -20.62
C SER A 592 5.78 29.47 -19.64
N PRO A 593 6.43 28.55 -18.93
CA PRO A 593 5.73 27.61 -18.04
C PRO A 593 4.95 28.33 -16.95
N ILE A 594 3.66 28.01 -16.83
CA ILE A 594 2.82 28.42 -15.70
C ILE A 594 2.63 27.25 -14.74
N GLY A 595 2.50 27.57 -13.45
CA GLY A 595 1.87 26.66 -12.49
C GLY A 595 0.38 26.95 -12.47
N LEU A 596 -0.48 25.98 -12.80
CA LEU A 596 -1.94 26.19 -12.89
C LEU A 596 -2.65 25.36 -11.83
N ARG A 597 -3.40 26.00 -10.91
CA ARG A 597 -4.17 25.30 -9.86
C ARG A 597 -5.58 24.94 -10.29
N LYS A 598 -6.27 25.89 -10.93
CA LYS A 598 -7.66 25.70 -11.36
C LYS A 598 -8.08 26.73 -12.39
N LEU A 599 -9.12 26.39 -13.14
CA LEU A 599 -9.96 27.29 -13.90
C LEU A 599 -11.33 27.41 -13.21
N VAL A 600 -11.94 28.58 -13.27
CA VAL A 600 -13.31 28.81 -12.79
C VAL A 600 -14.10 29.46 -13.91
N LEU A 601 -15.20 28.81 -14.30
CA LEU A 601 -16.17 29.32 -15.25
C LEU A 601 -17.32 29.94 -14.46
N THR A 602 -17.61 31.22 -14.68
CA THR A 602 -18.72 31.93 -14.05
C THR A 602 -19.70 32.34 -15.12
N LYS A 603 -20.95 31.84 -15.03
CA LYS A 603 -22.01 32.24 -15.95
C LYS A 603 -22.32 33.73 -15.81
N GLN A 604 -22.40 34.43 -16.95
CA GLN A 604 -22.64 35.88 -17.03
C GLN A 604 -24.11 36.22 -17.27
#